data_AF-E6Q022-F1
#
_entry.id   AF-E6Q022-F1
#
_cell.length_a   1.000
_cell.length_b   1.000
_cell.length_c   1.000
_cell.angle_alpha   90.00
_cell.angle_beta   90.00
_cell.angle_gamma   90.00
#
_symmetry.space_group_name_H-M   'P 1'
#
loop_
_entity.id
_entity.type
_entity.pdbx_description
1 polymer ?
#
loop_
_entity_poly.entity_id
_entity_poly.type
_entity_poly.pdbx_seq_one_letter_code
_entity_poly.pdbx_strand_id
1 'polypeptide(L)'
;MAQRTGKESFHGCAFLKATNEVGGTAPEVRAIAFEAKRVLRDRLIGMLERAEVPRAEEIGDAMSLLLEGAQALSLIEQSTRPFQAARREAEHLLASLRDVGSKHRESSPEN
;
A
#
# COMPACT_ATOMS: atom_id res chain seq x y z
N MET A 1 2.08 9.83 7.82
CA MET A 1 1.84 8.43 8.24
C MET A 1 3.13 7.65 8.53
N ALA A 2 4.25 7.90 7.83
CA ALA A 2 5.54 7.22 8.06
C ALA A 2 6.27 7.58 9.39
N GLN A 3 5.75 8.51 10.19
CA GLN A 3 6.40 8.98 11.43
C GLN A 3 5.93 8.24 12.72
N ARG A 4 5.06 7.21 12.62
CA ARG A 4 4.57 6.46 13.79
C ARG A 4 5.14 5.05 13.96
N THR A 5 6.10 4.64 13.13
CA THR A 5 6.76 3.33 13.23
C THR A 5 8.07 3.39 14.04
N GLY A 6 8.51 4.58 14.43
CA GLY A 6 9.72 4.78 15.21
C GLY A 6 9.43 5.57 16.49
N LYS A 7 9.00 4.87 17.54
CA LYS A 7 9.42 5.05 18.96
C LYS A 7 8.44 4.45 19.99
N GLU A 8 7.27 4.01 19.58
CA GLU A 8 6.33 3.26 20.44
C GLU A 8 5.76 2.09 19.65
N SER A 9 5.53 0.97 20.33
CA SER A 9 5.03 -0.29 19.78
C SER A 9 3.94 -0.06 18.73
N PHE A 10 4.04 -0.71 17.56
CA PHE A 10 2.96 -0.63 16.57
C PHE A 10 1.68 -1.25 17.13
N HIS A 11 0.65 -0.42 17.34
CA HIS A 11 -0.61 -0.86 17.93
C HIS A 11 -1.65 -1.34 16.91
N GLY A 12 -1.25 -1.64 15.66
CA GLY A 12 -2.19 -2.01 14.61
C GLY A 12 -2.78 -0.81 13.86
N CYS A 13 -3.57 -1.10 12.83
CA CYS A 13 -4.40 -0.10 12.16
C CYS A 13 -5.64 0.23 13.00
N ALA A 14 -5.84 1.50 13.34
CA ALA A 14 -7.01 1.95 14.09
C ALA A 14 -8.34 1.59 13.40
N PHE A 15 -8.39 1.65 12.06
CA PHE A 15 -9.58 1.32 11.28
C PHE A 15 -9.93 -0.18 11.35
N LEU A 16 -8.93 -1.07 11.27
CA LEU A 16 -9.15 -2.51 11.40
C LEU A 16 -9.71 -2.86 12.78
N LYS A 17 -9.13 -2.29 13.84
CA LYS A 17 -9.60 -2.50 15.21
C LYS A 17 -11.03 -2.01 15.42
N ALA A 18 -11.30 -0.75 15.07
CA ALA A 18 -12.63 -0.16 15.21
C ALA A 18 -13.69 -0.96 14.41
N THR A 19 -13.36 -1.37 13.18
CA THR A 19 -14.26 -2.18 12.36
C THR A 19 -14.59 -3.52 13.01
N ASN A 20 -13.60 -4.18 13.63
CA ASN A 20 -13.79 -5.48 14.28
C ASN A 20 -14.56 -5.37 15.61
N GLU A 21 -14.32 -4.31 16.39
CA GLU A 21 -14.93 -4.13 17.72
C GLU A 21 -16.37 -3.63 17.64
N VAL A 22 -16.65 -2.64 16.77
CA VAL A 22 -17.94 -1.94 16.75
C VAL A 22 -18.60 -1.90 15.39
N GLY A 23 -17.99 -2.43 14.33
CA GLY A 23 -18.56 -2.36 12.98
C GLY A 23 -19.87 -3.15 12.80
N GLY A 24 -20.23 -4.04 13.72
CA GLY A 24 -21.55 -4.71 13.74
C GLY A 24 -22.67 -3.86 14.32
N THR A 25 -22.35 -2.91 15.20
CA THR A 25 -23.30 -2.07 15.93
C THR A 25 -23.29 -0.60 15.47
N ALA A 26 -22.22 -0.17 14.81
CA ALA A 26 -22.02 1.16 14.25
C ALA A 26 -21.58 1.04 12.77
N PRO A 27 -22.52 0.90 11.81
CA PRO A 27 -22.22 0.75 10.38
C PRO A 27 -21.36 1.88 9.79
N GLU A 28 -21.46 3.09 10.35
CA GLU A 28 -20.66 4.25 10.00
C GLU A 28 -19.16 4.01 10.17
N VAL A 29 -18.75 3.16 11.12
CA VAL A 29 -17.34 2.82 11.33
C VAL A 29 -16.79 2.05 10.13
N ARG A 30 -17.59 1.15 9.54
CA ARG A 30 -17.20 0.44 8.31
C ARG A 30 -17.03 1.40 7.15
N ALA A 31 -17.95 2.37 7.02
CA ALA A 31 -17.88 3.38 5.96
C ALA A 31 -16.64 4.26 6.10
N ILE A 32 -16.33 4.73 7.31
CA ILE A 32 -15.13 5.53 7.59
C ILE A 32 -13.86 4.73 7.32
N ALA A 33 -13.81 3.46 7.76
CA ALA A 33 -12.68 2.59 7.52
C ALA A 33 -12.47 2.37 6.01
N PHE A 34 -13.53 2.03 5.29
CA PHE A 34 -13.50 1.85 3.84
C PHE A 34 -12.98 3.10 3.13
N GLU A 35 -13.52 4.27 3.46
CA GLU A 35 -13.11 5.53 2.86
C GLU A 35 -11.65 5.85 3.14
N ALA A 36 -11.18 5.63 4.37
CA ALA A 36 -9.77 5.83 4.72
C ALA A 36 -8.84 4.91 3.90
N LYS A 37 -9.24 3.66 3.63
CA LYS A 37 -8.47 2.74 2.78
C LYS A 37 -8.50 3.16 1.32
N ARG A 38 -9.67 3.58 0.82
CA ARG A 38 -9.85 4.09 -0.55
C ARG A 38 -8.98 5.31 -0.82
N VAL A 39 -9.00 6.31 0.08
CA VAL A 39 -8.17 7.53 -0.05
C VAL A 39 -6.67 7.20 -0.13
N LEU A 40 -6.21 6.19 0.61
CA LEU A 40 -4.82 5.76 0.57
C LEU A 40 -4.47 5.10 -0.77
N ARG A 41 -5.33 4.18 -1.25
CA ARG A 41 -5.20 3.55 -2.57
C ARG A 41 -5.15 4.60 -3.68
N ASP A 42 -6.12 5.51 -3.71
CA ASP A 42 -6.24 6.54 -4.75
C ASP A 42 -5.03 7.47 -4.74
N ARG A 43 -4.47 7.76 -3.55
CA ARG A 43 -3.22 8.52 -3.43
C ARG A 43 -2.02 7.77 -4.02
N LEU A 44 -1.92 6.45 -3.81
CA LEU A 44 -0.86 5.63 -4.40
C LEU A 44 -0.96 5.64 -5.92
N ILE A 45 -2.15 5.39 -6.46
CA ILE A 45 -2.42 5.41 -7.90
C ILE A 45 -2.07 6.78 -8.48
N GLY A 46 -2.55 7.87 -7.89
CA GLY A 46 -2.24 9.21 -8.37
C GLY A 46 -0.75 9.57 -8.30
N MET A 47 0.03 9.00 -7.38
CA MET A 47 1.49 9.14 -7.38
C MET A 47 2.14 8.41 -8.55
N LEU A 48 1.67 7.20 -8.87
CA LEU A 48 2.17 6.39 -9.98
C LEU A 48 1.79 7.00 -11.33
N GLU A 49 0.58 7.52 -11.48
CA GLU A 49 0.12 8.24 -12.67
C GLU A 49 0.95 9.49 -12.95
N ARG A 50 1.22 10.31 -11.91
CA ARG A 50 2.08 11.50 -12.04
C ARG A 50 3.53 11.16 -12.38
N ALA A 51 3.97 9.95 -12.06
CA ALA A 51 5.26 9.42 -12.43
C ALA A 51 5.24 8.68 -13.78
N GLU A 52 4.12 8.76 -14.53
CA GLU A 52 3.90 8.13 -15.83
C GLU A 52 4.16 6.61 -15.83
N VAL A 53 3.88 5.97 -14.68
CA VAL A 53 4.07 4.53 -14.53
C VAL A 53 2.97 3.78 -15.31
N PRO A 54 3.33 2.89 -16.26
CA PRO A 54 2.35 2.05 -16.93
C PRO A 54 1.62 1.17 -15.94
N ARG A 55 0.30 0.97 -16.12
CA ARG A 55 -0.53 0.16 -15.23
C ARG A 55 -0.53 0.66 -13.78
N ALA A 56 -0.50 1.99 -13.61
CA ALA A 56 -0.50 2.67 -12.31
C ALA A 56 -1.61 2.18 -11.37
N GLU A 57 -2.81 1.89 -11.88
CA GLU A 57 -3.90 1.33 -11.07
C GLU A 57 -3.56 -0.06 -10.51
N GLU A 58 -3.16 -1.01 -11.37
CA GLU A 58 -2.78 -2.37 -10.98
C GLU A 58 -1.65 -2.38 -9.92
N ILE A 59 -0.65 -1.52 -10.12
CA ILE A 59 0.48 -1.40 -9.20
C ILE A 59 0.05 -0.74 -7.89
N GLY A 60 -0.80 0.29 -7.95
CA GLY A 60 -1.36 0.95 -6.77
C GLY A 60 -2.21 -0.01 -5.93
N ASP A 61 -2.98 -0.88 -6.58
CA ASP A 61 -3.73 -1.96 -5.94
C ASP A 61 -2.80 -2.95 -5.22
N ALA A 62 -1.76 -3.42 -5.91
CA ALA A 62 -0.77 -4.32 -5.32
C ALA A 62 -0.07 -3.70 -4.10
N MET A 63 0.31 -2.42 -4.19
CA MET A 63 0.92 -1.68 -3.07
C MET A 63 -0.04 -1.51 -1.89
N SER A 64 -1.32 -1.21 -2.17
CA SER A 64 -2.35 -1.13 -1.14
C SER A 64 -2.51 -2.48 -0.44
N LEU A 65 -2.56 -3.58 -1.20
CA LEU A 65 -2.68 -4.93 -0.65
C LEU A 65 -1.48 -5.30 0.25
N LEU A 66 -0.25 -5.00 -0.19
CA LEU A 66 0.96 -5.23 0.62
C LEU A 66 0.90 -4.47 1.95
N LEU A 67 0.43 -3.22 1.93
CA LEU A 67 0.32 -2.39 3.11
C LEU A 67 -0.76 -2.88 4.09
N GLU A 68 -1.93 -3.25 3.57
CA GLU A 68 -3.02 -3.81 4.38
C GLU A 68 -2.63 -5.17 4.99
N GLY A 69 -1.98 -6.03 4.20
CA GLY A 69 -1.45 -7.31 4.66
C GLY A 69 -0.39 -7.13 5.76
N ALA A 70 0.52 -6.17 5.59
CA ALA A 70 1.50 -5.84 6.62
C ALA A 70 0.85 -5.33 7.91
N GLN A 71 -0.18 -4.48 7.82
CA GLN A 71 -0.90 -4.00 9.00
C GLN A 71 -1.58 -5.13 9.78
N ALA A 72 -2.23 -6.06 9.07
CA ALA A 72 -2.89 -7.21 9.66
C ALA A 72 -1.89 -8.17 10.31
N LEU A 73 -0.83 -8.57 9.60
CA LEU A 73 0.16 -9.50 10.12
C LEU A 73 0.99 -8.89 11.24
N SER A 74 1.35 -7.60 11.17
CA SER A 74 2.09 -6.94 12.26
C SER A 74 1.28 -6.85 13.55
N LEU A 75 -0.06 -6.81 13.46
CA LEU A 75 -0.92 -6.89 14.65
C LEU A 75 -0.87 -8.28 15.29
N ILE A 76 -0.88 -9.34 14.48
CA ILE A 76 -0.84 -10.74 14.94
C ILE A 76 0.55 -11.08 15.49
N GLU A 77 1.60 -10.77 14.73
CA GLU A 77 2.99 -11.09 15.07
C GLU A 77 3.59 -10.15 16.14
N GLN A 78 2.90 -9.05 16.47
CA GLN A 78 3.40 -7.99 17.34
C GLN A 78 4.80 -7.50 16.94
N SER A 79 5.03 -7.40 15.63
CA SER A 79 6.35 -7.19 15.05
C SER A 79 6.29 -6.24 13.86
N THR A 80 7.38 -5.51 13.61
CA THR A 80 7.55 -4.68 12.41
C THR A 80 8.02 -5.48 11.19
N ARG A 81 8.29 -6.78 11.34
CA ARG A 81 8.80 -7.65 10.27
C ARG A 81 7.86 -7.68 9.03
N PRO A 82 6.52 -7.79 9.16
CA PRO A 82 5.62 -7.75 8.00
C PRO A 82 5.72 -6.44 7.21
N PHE A 83 5.83 -5.29 7.88
CA PHE A 83 6.09 -4.02 7.19
C PHE A 83 7.41 -3.99 6.44
N GLN A 84 8.47 -4.56 7.03
CA GLN A 84 9.77 -4.67 6.35
C GLN A 84 9.67 -5.56 5.12
N ALA A 85 8.92 -6.66 5.18
CA ALA A 85 8.66 -7.53 4.03
C ALA A 85 7.87 -6.79 2.95
N ALA A 86 6.73 -6.19 3.29
CA ALA A 86 5.93 -5.41 2.34
C ALA A 86 6.72 -4.29 1.67
N ARG A 87 7.61 -3.61 2.41
CA ARG A 87 8.51 -2.61 1.84
C ARG A 87 9.45 -3.21 0.80
N ARG A 88 10.11 -4.34 1.09
CA ARG A 88 11.02 -4.99 0.14
C ARG A 88 10.28 -5.41 -1.13
N GLU A 89 9.09 -5.99 -0.99
CA GLU A 89 8.28 -6.38 -2.17
C GLU A 89 7.83 -5.17 -2.99
N ALA A 90 7.44 -4.07 -2.34
CA ALA A 90 7.13 -2.83 -3.04
C ALA A 90 8.36 -2.24 -3.77
N GLU A 91 9.54 -2.30 -3.16
CA GLU A 91 10.81 -1.89 -3.78
C GLU A 91 11.14 -2.77 -5.01
N HIS A 92 10.94 -4.09 -4.92
CA HIS A 92 11.11 -5.01 -6.05
C HIS A 92 10.11 -4.72 -7.19
N LEU A 93 8.84 -4.50 -6.86
CA LEU A 93 7.82 -4.13 -7.83
C LEU A 93 8.22 -2.85 -8.56
N LEU A 94 8.65 -1.81 -7.83
CA LEU A 94 9.14 -0.56 -8.41
C LEU A 94 10.38 -0.73 -9.28
N ALA A 95 11.35 -1.55 -8.84
CA ALA A 95 12.55 -1.83 -9.62
C ALA A 95 12.21 -2.50 -10.96
N SER A 96 11.30 -3.48 -10.95
CA SER A 96 10.87 -4.19 -12.16
C SER A 96 10.28 -3.26 -13.24
N LEU A 97 9.63 -2.17 -12.82
CA LEU A 97 9.05 -1.18 -13.73
C LEU A 97 10.12 -0.34 -14.43
N ARG A 98 11.24 -0.07 -13.76
CA ARG A 98 12.38 0.65 -14.35
C ARG A 98 13.07 -0.17 -15.44
N ASP A 99 13.15 -1.48 -15.24
CA ASP A 99 13.76 -2.40 -16.21
C ASP A 99 12.89 -2.55 -17.47
N VAL A 100 11.56 -2.59 -17.31
CA VAL A 100 10.62 -2.62 -18.45
C VAL A 100 10.66 -1.31 -19.24
N GLY A 101 10.70 -0.15 -18.57
CA GLY A 101 10.81 1.15 -19.22
C GLY A 101 12.12 1.33 -20.02
N SER A 102 13.21 0.72 -19.57
CA SER A 102 14.50 0.75 -20.28
C SER A 102 14.45 -0.08 -21.57
N LYS A 103 13.84 -1.28 -21.53
CA LYS A 103 13.70 -2.16 -22.70
C LYS A 103 12.76 -1.61 -23.78
N HIS A 104 11.73 -0.85 -23.39
CA HIS A 104 10.81 -0.22 -24.35
C HIS A 104 11.42 0.99 -25.09
N ARG A 105 12.45 1.62 -24.50
CA ARG A 105 13.14 2.78 -25.09
C ARG A 105 14.18 2.39 -26.13
N GLU A 106 14.77 1.19 -26.02
CA GLU A 106 15.74 0.65 -26.99
C GLU A 106 15.10 0.07 -28.27
N SER A 107 13.78 -0.09 -28.32
CA SER A 107 13.07 -0.71 -29.45
C SER A 107 12.40 0.27 -30.43
N SER A 108 12.69 1.57 -30.38
CA SER A 108 12.27 2.51 -31.44
C SER A 108 13.31 2.54 -32.55
N PRO A 109 13.02 2.01 -33.76
CA PRO A 109 13.91 2.18 -34.90
C PRO A 109 13.87 3.64 -35.39
N GLU A 110 15.05 4.20 -35.65
CA GLU A 110 15.24 5.47 -36.36
C GLU A 110 14.53 5.42 -37.72
N ASN A 111 13.77 6.46 -38.04
CA ASN A 111 13.32 6.75 -39.40
C ASN A 111 13.35 8.26 -39.63
#